data_AF-A0A7X9D2L5-F1
#
_entry.id   AF-A0A7X9D2L5-F1
#
_cell.length_a   1.000
_cell.length_b   1.000
_cell.length_c   1.000
_cell.angle_alpha   90.00
_cell.angle_beta   90.00
_cell.angle_gamma   90.00
#
_symmetry.space_group_name_H-M   'P 1'
#
loop_
_entity.id
_entity.type
_entity.pdbx_description
1 polymer ?
#
loop_
_entity_poly.entity_id
_entity_poly.type
_entity_poly.pdbx_seq_one_letter_code
_entity_poly.pdbx_strand_id
1 'polypeptide(L)'
;MKKERLDVLLVERGLSESREKAKASIMAGVVFVNNNREDKPGTRFDVNSAIKIKKDIHPYVSRGGLKLEKAIKVFGINLENRVTLDIGASTGGFTDCMLKNGA
;
A
#
# COMPACT_ATOMS: atom_id res chain seq x y z
N MET A 1 21.57 15.34 19.18
CA MET A 1 20.42 15.21 18.24
C MET A 1 19.61 13.99 18.62
N LYS A 2 18.33 14.18 18.94
CA LYS A 2 17.43 13.07 19.29
C LYS A 2 17.14 12.27 18.01
N LYS A 3 17.38 10.96 18.05
CA LYS A 3 17.05 10.05 16.95
C LYS A 3 15.96 9.08 17.39
N GLU A 4 15.06 8.76 16.47
CA GLU A 4 13.98 7.81 16.71
C GLU A 4 13.82 6.87 15.51
N ARG A 5 13.24 5.68 15.75
CA ARG A 5 12.92 4.70 14.70
C ARG A 5 11.91 5.27 13.71
N LEU A 6 12.10 4.97 12.44
CA LEU A 6 11.22 5.45 11.37
C LEU A 6 9.76 5.04 11.59
N ASP A 7 9.50 3.81 12.05
CA ASP A 7 8.14 3.34 12.33
C ASP A 7 7.44 4.11 13.46
N VAL A 8 8.17 4.52 14.49
CA VAL A 8 7.65 5.36 15.58
C VAL A 8 7.46 6.79 15.09
N LEU A 9 8.45 7.33 14.37
CA LEU A 9 8.45 8.71 13.88
C LEU A 9 7.29 8.99 12.91
N LEU A 10 6.88 8.00 12.11
CA LEU A 10 5.69 8.10 11.25
C LEU A 10 4.39 8.24 12.05
N VAL A 11 4.27 7.56 13.19
CA VAL A 11 3.08 7.63 14.05
C VAL A 11 3.08 8.91 14.86
N GLU A 12 4.20 9.27 15.50
CA GLU A 12 4.34 10.49 16.29
C GLU A 12 4.07 11.76 15.48
N ARG A 13 4.38 11.75 14.18
CA ARG A 13 4.10 12.87 13.26
C ARG A 13 2.73 12.80 12.58
N GLY A 14 1.88 11.84 12.94
CA GLY A 14 0.55 11.67 12.34
C GLY A 14 0.56 11.26 10.86
N LEU A 15 1.68 10.74 10.35
CA LEU A 15 1.82 10.26 8.97
C LEU A 15 1.30 8.82 8.81
N SER A 16 1.09 8.10 9.92
CA SER A 16 0.47 6.77 9.97
C SER A 16 -0.39 6.64 11.22
N GLU A 17 -1.53 5.97 11.11
CA GLU A 17 -2.47 5.79 12.23
C GLU A 17 -1.98 4.79 13.30
N SER A 18 -1.09 3.87 12.92
CA SER A 18 -0.53 2.87 13.83
C SER A 18 0.90 2.47 13.45
N ARG A 19 1.63 1.86 14.38
CA ARG A 19 2.98 1.33 14.12
C ARG A 19 2.96 0.22 13.07
N GLU A 20 1.95 -0.64 13.08
CA GLU A 20 1.79 -1.70 12.08
C GLU A 20 1.57 -1.13 10.67
N LYS A 21 0.72 -0.10 10.50
CA LYS A 21 0.54 0.60 9.21
C LYS A 21 1.82 1.33 8.76
N ALA A 22 2.59 1.87 9.72
CA ALA A 22 3.86 2.51 9.44
C ALA A 22 4.89 1.51 8.91
N LYS A 23 5.06 0.36 9.59
CA LYS A 23 5.93 -0.73 9.13
C LYS A 23 5.53 -1.21 7.73
N ALA A 24 4.24 -1.44 7.50
CA ALA A 24 3.73 -1.87 6.21
C ALA A 24 4.08 -0.87 5.09
N SER A 25 3.90 0.43 5.35
CA SER A 25 4.23 1.50 4.39
C SER A 25 5.72 1.58 4.09
N ILE A 26 6.57 1.45 5.11
CA ILE A 26 8.03 1.42 4.97
C ILE A 26 8.43 0.20 4.11
N MET A 27 7.97 -1.00 4.48
CA MET A 27 8.26 -2.24 3.76
C MET A 27 7.70 -2.24 2.33
N ALA A 28 6.58 -1.57 2.09
CA ALA A 28 6.02 -1.37 0.75
C ALA A 28 6.89 -0.43 -0.12
N GLY A 29 7.91 0.20 0.46
CA GLY A 29 8.86 1.06 -0.23
C GLY A 29 8.29 2.43 -0.60
N VAL A 30 7.24 2.88 0.08
CA VAL A 30 6.56 4.14 -0.21
C VAL A 30 7.01 5.28 0.71
N VAL A 31 7.89 5.01 1.67
CA VAL A 31 8.39 6.03 2.63
C VAL A 31 9.76 6.54 2.18
N PHE A 32 9.92 7.86 2.22
CA PHE A 32 11.15 8.55 1.86
C PHE A 32 11.60 9.46 3.00
N VAL A 33 12.88 9.41 3.34
CA VAL A 33 13.52 10.29 4.33
C VAL A 33 14.63 11.07 3.63
N ASN A 34 14.58 12.40 3.69
CA ASN A 34 15.52 13.29 2.99
C ASN A 34 15.68 12.93 1.49
N ASN A 35 14.56 12.59 0.83
CA ASN A 35 14.45 12.13 -0.55
C ASN A 35 15.06 10.75 -0.87
N ASN A 36 15.58 10.02 0.12
CA ASN A 36 16.01 8.63 -0.05
C ASN A 36 14.88 7.67 0.33
N ARG A 37 14.66 6.62 -0.47
CA ARG A 37 13.67 5.58 -0.17
C ARG A 37 14.17 4.72 0.99
N GLU A 38 13.32 4.49 1.98
CA GLU A 38 13.61 3.67 3.14
C GLU A 38 12.67 2.46 3.20
N ASP A 39 13.24 1.29 3.47
CA ASP A 39 12.53 0.01 3.54
C ASP A 39 12.70 -0.73 4.87
N LYS A 40 13.48 -0.16 5.80
CA LYS A 40 13.77 -0.72 7.12
C LYS A 40 13.07 0.07 8.23
N PRO A 41 12.02 -0.49 8.86
CA PRO A 41 11.25 0.21 9.90
C PRO A 41 12.05 0.62 11.13
N GLY A 42 13.09 -0.16 11.46
CA GLY A 42 13.95 0.07 12.63
C GLY A 42 15.08 1.08 12.43
N THR A 43 15.26 1.62 11.22
CA THR A 43 16.30 2.62 10.96
C THR A 43 16.00 3.88 11.76
N ARG A 44 17.03 4.44 12.40
CA ARG A 44 16.89 5.63 13.26
C ARG A 44 17.26 6.90 12.50
N PHE A 45 16.37 7.87 12.51
CA PHE A 45 16.54 9.17 11.88
C PHE A 45 16.47 10.30 12.89
N ASP A 46 17.02 11.47 12.55
CA ASP A 46 16.79 12.68 13.34
C ASP A 46 15.29 13.00 13.38
N VAL A 47 14.78 13.38 14.56
CA VAL A 47 13.37 13.73 14.77
C VAL A 47 12.89 14.91 13.92
N ASN A 48 13.79 15.64 13.24
CA ASN A 48 13.49 16.73 12.30
C ASN A 48 13.73 16.36 10.83
N SER A 49 14.14 15.13 10.51
CA SER A 49 14.36 14.68 9.12
C SER A 49 13.09 14.90 8.27
N ALA A 50 13.24 15.31 7.01
CA ALA A 50 12.09 15.48 6.12
C ALA A 50 11.55 14.10 5.69
N ILE A 51 10.29 13.79 6.01
CA ILE A 51 9.66 12.50 5.69
C ILE A 51 8.51 12.73 4.71
N LYS A 52 8.46 11.93 3.65
CA LYS A 52 7.36 11.90 2.69
C LYS A 52 6.88 10.47 2.52
N ILE A 53 5.56 10.27 2.57
CA ILE A 53 4.94 9.01 2.14
C ILE A 53 4.38 9.25 0.75
N LYS A 54 4.87 8.48 -0.23
CA LYS A 54 4.22 8.37 -1.53
C LYS A 54 2.88 7.69 -1.28
N LYS A 55 1.76 8.39 -1.50
CA LYS A 55 0.45 7.74 -1.49
C LYS A 55 0.51 6.58 -2.48
N ASP A 56 0.20 5.36 -2.02
CA ASP A 56 0.10 4.21 -2.92
C ASP A 56 -1.23 4.40 -3.66
N ILE A 57 -1.18 4.94 -4.89
CA ILE A 57 -2.35 5.29 -5.71
C ILE A 57 -2.93 4.03 -6.38
N HIS A 58 -2.73 2.85 -5.81
CA HIS A 58 -3.30 1.66 -6.42
C HIS A 58 -4.80 1.64 -6.11
N PRO A 59 -5.66 1.50 -7.13
CA PRO A 59 -7.10 1.65 -6.97
C PRO A 59 -7.75 0.50 -6.20
N TYR A 60 -6.97 -0.48 -5.72
CA TYR A 60 -7.46 -1.69 -5.08
C TYR A 60 -6.85 -1.88 -3.69
N VAL A 61 -7.58 -2.56 -2.79
CA VAL A 61 -7.16 -2.85 -1.40
C VAL A 61 -5.85 -3.65 -1.28
N SER A 62 -5.38 -4.27 -2.38
CA SER A 62 -4.03 -4.81 -2.46
C SER A 62 -3.48 -4.72 -3.89
N ARG A 63 -2.16 -4.79 -4.05
CA ARG A 63 -1.49 -4.84 -5.37
C ARG A 63 -1.91 -6.05 -6.22
N GLY A 64 -2.56 -7.05 -5.62
CA GLY A 64 -3.17 -8.16 -6.33
C GLY A 64 -4.14 -7.69 -7.40
N GLY A 65 -5.00 -6.69 -7.11
CA GLY A 65 -6.03 -6.23 -8.04
C GLY A 65 -5.50 -5.77 -9.40
N LEU A 66 -4.27 -5.24 -9.45
CA LEU A 66 -3.61 -4.82 -10.70
C LEU A 66 -3.38 -5.99 -11.67
N LYS A 67 -3.20 -7.20 -11.15
CA LYS A 67 -3.01 -8.39 -11.97
C LYS A 67 -4.31 -8.74 -12.70
N LEU A 68 -5.43 -8.73 -11.97
CA LEU A 68 -6.74 -9.00 -12.55
C LEU A 68 -7.17 -7.87 -13.49
N GLU A 69 -6.94 -6.61 -13.12
CA GLU A 69 -7.22 -5.46 -14.00
C GLU A 69 -6.50 -5.60 -15.35
N LYS A 70 -5.23 -6.01 -15.34
CA LYS A 70 -4.48 -6.27 -16.58
C LYS A 70 -5.09 -7.42 -17.37
N ALA A 71 -5.49 -8.51 -16.71
CA ALA A 71 -6.12 -9.65 -17.37
C ALA A 71 -7.46 -9.27 -18.03
N ILE A 72 -8.31 -8.49 -17.34
CA ILE A 72 -9.57 -7.96 -17.88
C ILE A 72 -9.32 -7.20 -19.18
N LYS A 73 -8.35 -6.28 -19.19
CA LYS A 73 -8.02 -5.46 -20.36
C LYS A 73 -7.41 -6.27 -21.52
N VAL A 74 -6.48 -7.17 -21.21
CA VAL A 74 -5.75 -7.95 -22.24
C VAL A 74 -6.63 -9.03 -22.87
N PHE A 75 -7.47 -9.68 -22.08
CA PHE A 75 -8.32 -10.78 -22.54
C PHE A 75 -9.76 -10.35 -22.88
N GLY A 76 -10.11 -9.07 -22.69
CA GLY A 76 -11.44 -8.55 -23.00
C GLY A 76 -12.55 -9.17 -22.14
N ILE A 77 -12.27 -9.44 -20.86
CA ILE A 77 -13.24 -10.07 -19.95
C ILE A 77 -14.27 -9.03 -19.52
N ASN A 78 -15.56 -9.29 -19.74
CA ASN A 78 -16.64 -8.46 -19.21
C ASN A 78 -17.19 -9.06 -17.91
N LEU A 79 -17.03 -8.32 -16.81
CA LEU A 79 -17.49 -8.72 -15.48
C LEU A 79 -18.87 -8.17 -15.11
N GLU A 80 -19.46 -7.30 -15.91
CA GLU A 80 -20.70 -6.63 -15.56
C GLU A 80 -21.87 -7.63 -15.36
N ASN A 81 -22.51 -7.55 -14.19
CA ASN A 81 -23.59 -8.41 -13.71
C ASN A 81 -23.24 -9.91 -13.73
N ARG A 82 -21.97 -10.25 -13.44
CA ARG A 82 -21.50 -11.64 -13.41
C ARG A 82 -21.33 -12.14 -11.98
N VAL A 83 -21.88 -13.31 -11.68
CA VAL A 83 -21.52 -14.06 -10.48
C VAL A 83 -20.08 -14.55 -10.63
N THR A 84 -19.21 -14.16 -9.70
CA THR A 84 -17.77 -14.50 -9.70
C THR A 84 -17.36 -15.24 -8.44
N LEU A 85 -16.24 -15.96 -8.50
CA LEU A 85 -15.64 -16.67 -7.37
C LEU A 85 -14.15 -16.29 -7.28
N ASP A 86 -13.73 -15.69 -6.16
CA ASP A 86 -12.32 -15.36 -5.89
C ASP A 86 -11.66 -16.47 -5.06
N ILE A 87 -10.98 -17.40 -5.74
CA ILE A 87 -10.24 -18.48 -5.07
C ILE A 87 -8.88 -17.94 -4.61
N GLY A 88 -8.72 -17.81 -3.29
CA GLY A 88 -7.50 -17.27 -2.68
C GLY A 88 -7.55 -15.76 -2.45
N ALA A 89 -8.74 -15.22 -2.17
CA ALA A 89 -8.99 -13.78 -2.04
C ALA A 89 -8.02 -13.01 -1.12
N SER A 90 -7.48 -13.64 -0.06
CA SER A 90 -6.51 -13.01 0.85
C SER A 90 -7.02 -11.65 1.37
N THR A 91 -6.27 -10.56 1.18
CA THR A 91 -6.69 -9.19 1.53
C THR A 91 -7.82 -8.63 0.64
N GLY A 92 -8.23 -9.34 -0.42
CA GLY A 92 -9.39 -8.99 -1.25
C GLY A 92 -9.06 -8.17 -2.50
N GLY A 93 -7.81 -8.14 -2.96
CA GLY A 93 -7.42 -7.30 -4.10
C GLY A 93 -8.12 -7.66 -5.42
N PHE A 94 -8.33 -8.95 -5.68
CA PHE A 94 -9.08 -9.42 -6.86
C PHE A 94 -10.58 -9.16 -6.69
N THR A 95 -11.15 -9.52 -5.53
CA THR A 95 -12.53 -9.20 -5.16
C THR A 95 -12.87 -7.71 -5.37
N ASP A 96 -12.06 -6.80 -4.83
CA ASP A 96 -12.26 -5.34 -4.99
C ASP A 96 -12.14 -4.90 -6.46
N CYS A 97 -11.25 -5.53 -7.23
CA CYS A 97 -11.17 -5.30 -8.68
C CYS A 97 -12.45 -5.75 -9.40
N MET A 98 -13.00 -6.92 -9.08
CA MET A 98 -14.23 -7.43 -9.70
C MET A 98 -15.43 -6.54 -9.37
N LEU A 99 -15.62 -6.16 -8.09
CA LEU A 99 -16.71 -5.27 -7.66
C LEU A 99 -16.66 -3.91 -8.38
N LYS A 100 -15.47 -3.32 -8.52
CA LYS A 100 -15.28 -2.05 -9.25
C LYS A 100 -15.52 -2.16 -10.76
N ASN A 101 -15.51 -3.37 -11.31
CA ASN A 101 -15.79 -3.65 -12.72
C ASN A 101 -17.21 -4.24 -12.91
N GLY A 102 -18.09 -4.12 -11.92
CA GLY A 102 -19.52 -4.41 -12.06
C GLY A 102 -19.91 -5.88 -11.87
N ALA A 103 -19.02 -6.73 -11.34
CA ALA A 103 -19.37 -8.09 -10.92
C ALA A 103 -20.40 -8.09 -9.78
#